data_AF-A0A520B467-F1
#
_entry.id   AF-A0A520B467-F1
#
_cell.length_a   1.000
_cell.length_b   1.000
_cell.length_c   1.000
_cell.angle_alpha   90.00
_cell.angle_beta   90.00
_cell.angle_gamma   90.00
#
_symmetry.space_group_name_H-M   'P 1'
#
loop_
_entity.id
_entity.type
_entity.pdbx_description
1 polymer ?
#
loop_
_entity_poly.entity_id
_entity_poly.type
_entity_poly.pdbx_seq_one_letter_code
_entity_poly.pdbx_strand_id
1 'polypeptide(L)'
;MDAAMVDGSLSLLAPVIGRWQRGEWQDERESNLLDGGAHFYRTYATSDGKAVAVGALEPRFYAALLKGSRLSQENLPAQHDRAAWPAMRERFAEIFSQQPRDHWASIFEGTEACVSPVLSLAEMAQHPHIQSRGSLVDIGGVVQPAPSPRFSRTPGAVVGPPLRRGQGGEAAQQDWK
;
A
#
# COMPACT_ATOMS: atom_id res chain seq x y z
N MET A 1 -31.63 -4.06 2.27
CA MET A 1 -30.61 -3.00 2.36
C MET A 1 -30.47 -2.41 0.97
N ASP A 2 -30.55 -1.09 0.84
CA ASP A 2 -30.14 -0.39 -0.38
C ASP A 2 -28.65 -0.05 -0.25
N ALA A 3 -27.83 -0.53 -1.19
CA ALA A 3 -26.37 -0.46 -1.10
C ALA A 3 -25.81 0.07 -2.42
N ALA A 4 -25.85 1.38 -2.59
CA ALA A 4 -25.34 2.04 -3.79
C ALA A 4 -23.82 2.25 -3.72
N MET A 5 -23.12 1.93 -4.82
CA MET A 5 -21.65 2.09 -4.92
C MET A 5 -21.21 3.55 -4.73
N VAL A 6 -22.04 4.51 -5.18
CA VAL A 6 -21.75 5.94 -5.07
C VAL A 6 -21.74 6.39 -3.61
N ASP A 7 -22.68 5.93 -2.79
CA ASP A 7 -22.76 6.29 -1.37
C ASP A 7 -21.59 5.67 -0.58
N GLY A 8 -21.25 4.42 -0.88
CA GLY A 8 -20.09 3.75 -0.30
C GLY A 8 -18.78 4.45 -0.65
N SER A 9 -18.60 4.84 -1.91
CA SER A 9 -17.40 5.55 -2.36
C SER A 9 -17.28 6.95 -1.75
N LEU A 10 -18.39 7.69 -1.63
CA LEU A 10 -18.43 8.98 -0.95
C LEU A 10 -18.09 8.85 0.53
N SER A 11 -18.56 7.79 1.19
CA SER A 11 -18.21 7.49 2.58
C SER A 11 -16.71 7.26 2.76
N LEU A 12 -16.05 6.55 1.83
CA LEU A 12 -14.61 6.35 1.83
C LEU A 12 -13.83 7.65 1.55
N LEU A 13 -14.41 8.59 0.78
CA LEU A 13 -13.81 9.89 0.47
C LEU A 13 -13.98 10.94 1.57
N ALA A 14 -14.71 10.66 2.65
CA ALA A 14 -14.98 11.64 3.72
C ALA A 14 -13.72 12.38 4.25
N PRO A 15 -12.56 11.73 4.47
CA PRO A 15 -11.35 12.43 4.89
C PRO A 15 -10.81 13.41 3.84
N VAL A 16 -10.93 13.09 2.55
CA VAL A 16 -10.51 13.95 1.44
C VAL A 16 -11.43 15.16 1.35
N ILE A 17 -12.75 14.94 1.43
CA ILE A 17 -13.75 16.02 1.44
C ILE A 17 -13.51 16.96 2.63
N GLY A 18 -13.24 16.42 3.82
CA GLY A 18 -12.92 17.22 5.00
C GLY A 18 -11.66 18.09 4.83
N ARG A 19 -10.61 17.56 4.19
CA ARG A 19 -9.39 18.34 3.87
C ARG A 19 -9.64 19.41 2.81
N TRP A 20 -10.40 19.07 1.77
CA TRP A 20 -10.80 20.03 0.73
C TRP A 20 -11.58 21.21 1.31
N GLN A 21 -12.55 20.96 2.20
CA GLN A 21 -13.30 22.02 2.88
C GLN A 21 -12.44 22.91 3.77
N ARG A 22 -11.29 22.41 4.27
CA ARG A 22 -10.30 23.20 5.03
C ARG A 22 -9.23 23.87 4.16
N GLY A 23 -9.29 23.72 2.84
CA GLY A 23 -8.25 24.22 1.92
C GLY A 23 -6.93 23.43 2.00
N GLU A 24 -6.93 22.24 2.60
CA GLU A 24 -5.76 21.36 2.74
C GLU A 24 -5.62 20.36 1.58
N TRP A 25 -6.58 20.37 0.64
CA TRP A 25 -6.59 19.52 -0.55
C TRP A 25 -6.84 20.36 -1.79
N GLN A 26 -5.99 20.20 -2.79
CA GLN A 26 -6.08 20.80 -4.12
C GLN A 26 -6.75 19.82 -5.08
N ASP A 27 -7.69 20.30 -5.89
CA ASP A 27 -8.43 19.49 -6.87
C ASP A 27 -7.64 19.30 -8.17
N GLU A 28 -6.38 18.90 -8.01
CA GLU A 28 -5.43 18.62 -9.09
C GLU A 28 -4.70 17.31 -8.79
N ARG A 29 -4.40 16.53 -9.82
CA ARG A 29 -3.71 15.24 -9.67
C ARG A 29 -2.28 15.45 -9.16
N GLU A 30 -1.86 14.64 -8.20
CA GLU A 30 -0.47 14.63 -7.69
C GLU A 30 -0.05 16.01 -7.16
N SER A 31 -1.00 16.73 -6.57
CA SER A 31 -0.79 18.04 -5.97
C SER A 31 -0.89 18.00 -4.45
N ASN A 32 -1.17 16.83 -3.86
CA ASN A 32 -1.47 16.68 -2.45
C ASN A 32 -0.42 15.84 -1.72
N LEU A 33 -0.59 15.77 -0.39
CA LEU A 33 0.31 15.01 0.47
C LEU A 33 0.23 13.49 0.21
N LEU A 34 -0.95 12.97 -0.17
CA LEU A 34 -1.24 11.53 -0.18
C LEU A 34 -1.61 10.97 -1.56
N ASP A 35 -1.49 11.77 -2.62
CA ASP A 35 -1.85 11.39 -3.99
C ASP A 35 -0.66 11.24 -4.93
N GLY A 36 0.57 11.29 -4.39
CA GLY A 36 1.83 11.22 -5.15
C GLY A 36 2.54 12.56 -5.34
N GLY A 37 1.95 13.68 -4.90
CA GLY A 37 2.56 15.01 -5.04
C GLY A 37 3.78 15.25 -4.17
N ALA A 38 3.85 14.64 -2.98
CA ALA A 38 4.98 14.75 -2.07
C ALA A 38 6.12 13.77 -2.43
N HIS A 39 7.38 14.22 -2.41
CA HIS A 39 8.56 13.36 -2.66
C HIS A 39 8.76 12.25 -1.60
N PHE A 40 8.16 12.40 -0.43
CA PHE A 40 8.20 11.42 0.66
C PHE A 40 6.92 10.59 0.79
N TYR A 41 5.99 10.70 -0.17
CA TYR A 41 4.79 9.85 -0.23
C TYR A 41 4.43 9.53 -1.70
N ARG A 42 5.18 8.61 -2.31
CA ARG A 42 5.00 8.19 -3.72
C ARG A 42 5.84 6.95 -4.05
N THR A 43 5.73 6.47 -5.29
CA THR A 43 6.60 5.42 -5.83
C THR A 43 7.75 6.01 -6.65
N TYR A 44 8.88 5.29 -6.67
CA TYR A 44 10.08 5.62 -7.44
C TYR A 44 10.56 4.41 -8.22
N ALA A 45 10.83 4.60 -9.51
CA ALA A 45 11.42 3.58 -10.37
C ALA A 45 12.90 3.33 -9.99
N THR A 46 13.33 2.08 -10.13
CA THR A 46 14.68 1.60 -9.81
C THR A 46 15.42 1.16 -11.07
N SER A 47 16.72 0.88 -10.96
CA SER A 47 17.58 0.61 -12.14
C SER A 47 17.17 -0.62 -12.95
N ASP A 48 16.41 -1.53 -12.34
CA ASP A 48 15.91 -2.78 -12.92
C ASP A 48 14.48 -2.66 -13.48
N GLY A 49 13.95 -1.44 -13.61
CA GLY A 49 12.59 -1.18 -14.10
C GLY A 49 11.48 -1.56 -13.11
N LYS A 50 11.84 -1.98 -11.89
CA LYS A 50 10.92 -2.16 -10.77
C LYS A 50 10.76 -0.84 -10.01
N ALA A 51 10.12 -0.86 -8.85
CA ALA A 51 9.90 0.34 -8.04
C ALA A 51 9.93 0.06 -6.53
N VAL A 52 10.21 1.11 -5.77
CA VAL A 52 9.97 1.18 -4.32
C VAL A 52 8.83 2.16 -4.02
N ALA A 53 8.08 1.90 -2.95
CA ALA A 53 7.10 2.82 -2.39
C ALA A 53 7.70 3.52 -1.18
N VAL A 54 7.57 4.84 -1.12
CA VAL A 54 8.02 5.71 -0.03
C VAL A 54 6.79 6.32 0.62
N GLY A 55 6.70 6.27 1.95
CA GLY A 55 5.59 6.82 2.74
C GLY A 55 6.03 7.44 4.06
N ALA A 56 7.14 8.18 4.06
CA ALA A 56 7.79 8.72 5.24
C ALA A 56 7.23 10.11 5.63
N LEU A 57 5.98 10.15 6.10
CA LEU A 57 5.28 11.40 6.44
C LEU A 57 5.85 12.08 7.68
N GLU A 58 6.14 11.31 8.72
CA GLU A 58 6.60 11.83 10.01
C GLU A 58 8.10 12.19 9.97
N PRO A 59 8.53 13.29 10.63
CA PRO A 59 9.92 13.77 10.56
C PRO A 59 10.98 12.73 10.92
N ARG A 60 10.71 11.84 11.89
CA ARG A 60 11.63 10.75 12.27
C ARG A 60 11.82 9.71 11.15
N PHE A 61 10.74 9.38 10.45
CA PHE A 61 10.75 8.42 9.34
C PHE A 61 11.40 9.07 8.12
N TYR A 62 11.13 10.35 7.88
CA TYR A 62 11.80 11.13 6.85
C TYR A 62 13.31 11.21 7.09
N ALA A 63 13.76 11.39 8.33
CA ALA A 63 15.19 11.37 8.67
C ALA A 63 15.83 9.99 8.38
N ALA A 64 15.14 8.89 8.69
CA ALA A 64 15.60 7.54 8.36
C ALA A 64 15.67 7.30 6.84
N LEU A 65 14.68 7.81 6.09
CA LEU A 65 14.67 7.83 4.63
C LEU A 65 15.89 8.56 4.07
N LEU A 66 16.15 9.81 4.53
CA LEU A 66 17.32 10.59 4.10
C LEU A 66 18.64 9.91 4.41
N LYS A 67 18.73 9.21 5.54
CA LYS A 67 19.92 8.42 5.90
C LYS A 67 20.14 7.27 4.92
N GLY A 68 19.11 6.47 4.65
CA GLY A 68 19.22 5.31 3.74
C GLY A 68 19.40 5.70 2.27
N SER A 69 18.84 6.83 1.85
CA SER A 69 19.03 7.39 0.49
C SER A 69 20.30 8.22 0.32
N ARG A 70 21.14 8.31 1.37
CA ARG A 70 22.40 9.08 1.41
C ARG A 70 22.25 10.60 1.22
N LEU A 71 21.04 11.12 1.38
CA LEU A 71 20.73 12.54 1.29
C LEU A 71 20.91 13.29 2.63
N SER A 72 21.13 12.58 3.74
CA SER A 72 21.23 13.19 5.09
C SER A 72 22.33 14.24 5.30
N GLN A 73 23.34 14.28 4.41
CA GLN A 73 24.44 15.25 4.47
C GLN A 73 24.27 16.40 3.48
N GLU A 74 23.20 16.38 2.68
CA GLU A 74 22.90 17.44 1.73
C GLU A 74 22.15 18.58 2.42
N ASN A 75 22.36 19.81 1.95
CA ASN A 75 21.55 20.95 2.37
C ASN A 75 20.22 20.91 1.60
N LEU A 76 19.21 20.25 2.19
CA LEU A 76 17.90 20.05 1.57
C LEU A 76 16.88 21.10 2.03
N PRO A 77 15.88 21.42 1.20
CA PRO A 77 14.72 22.19 1.62
C PRO A 77 13.94 21.47 2.73
N ALA A 78 13.13 22.22 3.48
CA ALA A 78 12.27 21.64 4.51
C ALA A 78 11.30 20.62 3.89
N GLN A 79 11.04 19.51 4.60
CA GLN A 79 10.19 18.42 4.13
C GLN A 79 8.83 18.91 3.58
N HIS A 80 8.19 19.85 4.28
CA HIS A 80 6.86 20.37 3.92
C HIS A 80 6.91 21.67 3.08
N ASP A 81 8.07 22.06 2.54
CA ASP A 81 8.16 23.11 1.54
C ASP A 81 7.62 22.62 0.19
N ARG A 82 6.34 22.90 -0.05
CA ARG A 82 5.61 22.47 -1.26
C ARG A 82 6.21 23.04 -2.55
N ALA A 83 6.83 24.22 -2.50
CA ALA A 83 7.45 24.82 -3.67
C ALA A 83 8.69 24.01 -4.12
N ALA A 84 9.36 23.34 -3.17
CA ALA A 84 10.52 22.50 -3.43
C ALA A 84 10.20 21.04 -3.80
N TRP A 85 8.96 20.58 -3.58
CA TRP A 85 8.56 19.20 -3.87
C TRP A 85 8.87 18.75 -5.31
N PRO A 86 8.65 19.54 -6.37
CA PRO A 86 9.00 19.13 -7.74
C PRO A 86 10.49 18.77 -7.90
N ALA A 87 11.40 19.63 -7.43
CA ALA A 87 12.84 19.38 -7.50
C ALA A 87 13.25 18.19 -6.61
N MET A 88 12.67 18.06 -5.42
CA MET A 88 12.94 16.93 -4.53
C MET A 88 12.43 15.60 -5.09
N ARG A 89 11.34 15.61 -5.84
CA ARG A 89 10.84 14.44 -6.56
C ARG A 89 11.86 13.96 -7.60
N GLU A 90 12.42 14.87 -8.38
CA GLU A 90 13.47 14.55 -9.35
C GLU A 90 14.72 13.99 -8.65
N ARG A 91 15.17 14.66 -7.58
CA ARG A 91 16.33 14.21 -6.79
C ARG A 91 16.17 12.80 -6.25
N PHE A 92 15.01 12.47 -5.70
CA PHE A 92 14.74 11.12 -5.21
C PHE A 92 14.65 10.09 -6.34
N ALA A 93 14.10 10.47 -7.50
CA ALA A 93 14.07 9.58 -8.66
C ALA A 93 15.49 9.27 -9.18
N GLU A 94 16.36 10.27 -9.24
CA GLU A 94 17.79 10.08 -9.55
C GLU A 94 18.47 9.13 -8.58
N ILE A 95 18.22 9.28 -7.27
CA ILE A 95 18.80 8.37 -6.27
C ILE A 95 18.29 6.94 -6.48
N PHE A 96 16.97 6.73 -6.48
CA PHE A 96 16.41 5.38 -6.55
C PHE A 96 16.71 4.65 -7.86
N SER A 97 16.87 5.38 -8.97
CA SER A 97 17.23 4.80 -10.27
C SER A 97 18.66 4.26 -10.37
N GLN A 98 19.53 4.53 -9.40
CA GLN A 98 20.93 4.09 -9.43
C GLN A 98 21.15 2.61 -9.07
N GLN A 99 20.17 1.99 -8.39
CA GLN A 99 20.30 0.63 -7.87
C GLN A 99 18.98 -0.13 -8.05
N PRO A 100 19.00 -1.48 -8.11
CA PRO A 100 17.79 -2.27 -8.30
C PRO A 100 16.89 -2.22 -7.06
N ARG A 101 15.60 -2.55 -7.21
CA ARG A 101 14.62 -2.50 -6.10
C ARG A 101 15.08 -3.25 -4.85
N ASP A 102 15.61 -4.46 -5.02
CA ASP A 102 15.95 -5.32 -3.88
C ASP A 102 17.20 -4.82 -3.13
N HIS A 103 18.06 -4.03 -3.79
CA HIS A 103 19.13 -3.29 -3.10
C HIS A 103 18.54 -2.28 -2.12
N TRP A 104 17.59 -1.45 -2.58
CA TRP A 104 16.93 -0.48 -1.71
C TRP A 104 16.13 -1.15 -0.60
N ALA A 105 15.38 -2.22 -0.92
CA ALA A 105 14.66 -3.00 0.08
C ALA A 105 15.61 -3.46 1.20
N SER A 106 16.79 -3.98 0.87
CA SER A 106 17.78 -4.41 1.86
C SER A 106 18.33 -3.27 2.73
N ILE A 107 18.46 -2.05 2.19
CA ILE A 107 18.91 -0.86 2.94
C ILE A 107 17.87 -0.44 3.99
N PHE A 108 16.59 -0.53 3.63
CA PHE A 108 15.50 -0.03 4.45
C PHE A 108 14.84 -1.10 5.33
N GLU A 109 15.14 -2.38 5.12
CA GLU A 109 14.69 -3.48 5.96
C GLU A 109 15.05 -3.24 7.43
N GLY A 110 14.08 -3.41 8.32
CA GLY A 110 14.24 -3.17 9.76
C GLY A 110 14.41 -1.70 10.17
N THR A 111 14.33 -0.74 9.24
CA THR A 111 14.36 0.70 9.56
C THR A 111 12.95 1.28 9.64
N GLU A 112 12.83 2.44 10.28
CA GLU A 112 11.57 3.21 10.30
C GLU A 112 11.44 4.17 9.08
N ALA A 113 12.13 3.90 7.97
CA ALA A 113 12.15 4.81 6.81
C ALA A 113 10.86 4.80 5.97
N CYS A 114 9.92 3.91 6.27
CA CYS A 114 8.68 3.73 5.49
C CYS A 114 8.93 3.54 3.99
N VAL A 115 9.95 2.75 3.65
CA VAL A 115 10.25 2.34 2.27
C VAL A 115 10.02 0.84 2.13
N SER A 116 9.28 0.44 1.11
CA SER A 116 9.02 -0.97 0.81
C SER A 116 9.16 -1.26 -0.69
N PRO A 117 9.53 -2.50 -1.07
CA PRO A 117 9.53 -2.90 -2.46
C PRO A 117 8.09 -2.94 -3.00
N VAL A 118 7.87 -2.40 -4.20
CA VAL A 118 6.62 -2.66 -4.94
C VAL A 118 6.73 -4.07 -5.54
N LEU A 119 5.92 -4.99 -5.02
CA LEU A 119 5.94 -6.39 -5.39
C LEU A 119 4.92 -6.67 -6.50
N SER A 120 5.28 -7.56 -7.42
CA SER A 120 4.30 -8.24 -8.26
C SER A 120 3.43 -9.20 -7.44
N LEU A 121 2.29 -9.66 -7.99
CA LEU A 121 1.43 -10.63 -7.31
C LEU A 121 2.17 -11.95 -6.99
N ALA A 122 3.06 -12.40 -7.88
CA ALA A 122 3.85 -13.60 -7.67
C ALA A 122 4.88 -13.44 -6.53
N GLU A 123 5.57 -12.30 -6.47
CA GLU A 123 6.50 -11.99 -5.38
C GLU A 123 5.76 -11.80 -4.05
N MET A 124 4.62 -11.10 -4.07
CA MET A 124 3.76 -10.91 -2.89
C MET A 124 3.33 -12.24 -2.28
N ALA A 125 2.93 -13.22 -3.11
CA ALA A 125 2.51 -14.54 -2.63
C ALA A 125 3.62 -15.30 -1.89
N GLN A 126 4.88 -14.99 -2.20
CA GLN A 126 6.05 -15.60 -1.56
C GLN A 126 6.66 -14.73 -0.44
N HIS A 127 6.09 -13.54 -0.18
CA HIS A 127 6.69 -12.61 0.78
C HIS A 127 6.63 -13.16 2.22
N PRO A 128 7.73 -13.14 3.01
CA PRO A 128 7.77 -13.72 4.35
C PRO A 128 6.68 -13.20 5.29
N HIS A 129 6.34 -11.91 5.19
CA HIS A 129 5.25 -11.33 6.01
C HIS A 129 3.86 -11.84 5.62
N ILE A 130 3.63 -12.15 4.34
CA ILE A 130 2.35 -12.70 3.86
C ILE A 130 2.23 -14.17 4.27
N GLN A 131 3.31 -14.95 4.11
CA GLN A 131 3.38 -16.36 4.49
C GLN A 131 3.23 -16.59 5.99
N SER A 132 4.06 -15.91 6.81
CA SER A 132 4.03 -16.04 8.28
C SER A 132 2.66 -15.69 8.88
N ARG A 133 1.90 -14.84 8.18
CA ARG A 133 0.56 -14.47 8.60
C ARG A 133 -0.51 -15.40 8.06
N GLY A 134 -0.26 -16.24 7.07
CA GLY A 134 -1.32 -16.99 6.38
C GLY A 134 -2.37 -16.07 5.76
N SER A 135 -1.95 -14.92 5.21
CA SER A 135 -2.87 -13.95 4.61
C SER A 135 -3.42 -14.41 3.25
N LEU A 136 -2.74 -15.38 2.62
CA LEU A 136 -3.21 -16.12 1.46
C LEU A 136 -3.40 -17.58 1.85
N VAL A 137 -4.42 -18.22 1.30
CA VAL A 137 -4.71 -19.64 1.45
C VAL A 137 -4.82 -20.29 0.07
N ASP A 138 -4.38 -21.54 -0.03
CA ASP A 138 -4.61 -22.39 -1.20
C ASP A 138 -5.77 -23.33 -0.89
N ILE A 139 -6.83 -23.26 -1.70
CA ILE A 139 -7.95 -24.19 -1.63
C ILE A 139 -8.12 -24.84 -3.01
N GLY A 140 -7.69 -26.09 -3.12
CA GLY A 140 -7.83 -26.86 -4.36
C GLY A 140 -6.95 -26.36 -5.52
N GLY A 141 -5.76 -25.83 -5.22
CA GLY A 141 -4.82 -25.29 -6.19
C GLY A 141 -5.08 -23.84 -6.58
N VAL A 142 -5.99 -23.14 -5.88
CA VAL A 142 -6.34 -21.74 -6.13
C VAL A 142 -5.92 -20.89 -4.93
N VAL A 143 -4.97 -19.99 -5.17
CA VAL A 143 -4.50 -19.01 -4.18
C VAL A 143 -5.50 -17.87 -4.07
N GLN A 144 -5.95 -17.58 -2.85
CA GLN A 144 -6.90 -16.50 -2.56
C GLN A 144 -6.64 -15.87 -1.18
N PRO A 145 -7.13 -14.65 -0.92
CA PRO A 145 -7.06 -14.03 0.39
C PRO A 145 -7.77 -14.87 1.46
N ALA A 146 -7.15 -15.00 2.63
CA ALA A 146 -7.83 -15.52 3.81
C ALA A 146 -8.92 -14.56 4.28
N PRO A 147 -10.00 -15.04 4.95
CA PRO A 147 -10.99 -14.16 5.56
C PRO A 147 -10.38 -13.10 6.47
N SER A 148 -10.89 -11.87 6.38
CA SER A 148 -10.45 -10.73 7.20
C SER A 148 -11.65 -9.90 7.71
N PRO A 149 -11.57 -9.30 8.92
CA PRO A 149 -10.46 -9.34 9.89
C PRO A 149 -10.34 -10.69 10.63
N ARG A 150 -9.30 -10.85 11.46
CA ARG A 150 -9.09 -12.06 12.27
C ARG A 150 -9.77 -11.94 13.62
N PHE A 151 -10.40 -13.03 14.06
CA PHE A 151 -11.06 -13.14 15.36
C PHE A 151 -10.32 -14.17 16.22
N SER A 152 -10.03 -13.84 17.48
CA SER A 152 -9.25 -14.72 18.38
C SER A 152 -10.02 -15.95 18.84
N ARG A 153 -11.33 -15.82 19.12
CA ARG A 153 -12.17 -16.91 19.64
C ARG A 153 -12.84 -17.75 18.54
N THR A 154 -13.26 -17.11 17.46
CA THR A 154 -13.99 -17.75 16.35
C THR A 154 -13.36 -17.35 15.01
N PRO A 155 -12.18 -17.90 14.67
CA PRO A 155 -11.49 -17.57 13.43
C PRO A 155 -12.37 -17.84 12.20
N GLY A 156 -12.34 -16.94 11.22
CA GLY A 156 -12.98 -17.17 9.93
C GLY A 156 -12.27 -18.27 9.15
N ALA A 157 -13.02 -19.07 8.40
CA ALA A 157 -12.50 -20.15 7.58
C ALA A 157 -13.15 -20.14 6.19
N VAL A 158 -12.41 -20.60 5.17
CA VAL A 158 -12.98 -20.87 3.84
C VAL A 158 -13.69 -22.22 3.92
N VAL A 159 -15.00 -22.23 3.66
CA VAL A 159 -15.82 -23.44 3.79
C VAL A 159 -16.13 -23.99 2.39
N GLY A 160 -15.21 -24.82 1.89
CA GLY A 160 -15.36 -25.57 0.64
C GLY A 160 -14.97 -24.81 -0.64
N PRO A 161 -14.96 -25.51 -1.79
CA PRO A 161 -14.70 -24.89 -3.09
C PRO A 161 -15.88 -24.01 -3.52
N PRO A 162 -15.67 -23.09 -4.50
CA PRO A 162 -16.76 -22.34 -5.11
C PRO A 162 -17.86 -23.27 -5.63
N LEU A 163 -19.13 -22.96 -5.30
CA LEU A 163 -20.27 -23.70 -5.82
C LEU A 163 -20.41 -23.50 -7.33
N ARG A 164 -20.76 -24.56 -8.05
CA ARG A 164 -21.18 -24.45 -9.44
C ARG A 164 -22.65 -24.03 -9.52
N ARG A 165 -23.05 -23.47 -10.66
CA ARG A 165 -24.46 -23.16 -10.94
C ARG A 165 -25.33 -24.39 -10.70
N GLY A 166 -26.33 -24.26 -9.84
CA GLY A 166 -27.27 -25.34 -9.50
C GLY A 166 -26.84 -26.26 -8.34
N GLN A 167 -25.64 -26.11 -7.78
CA GLN A 167 -25.21 -26.90 -6.61
C GLN A 167 -25.63 -26.24 -5.29
N GLY A 168 -25.90 -27.05 -4.26
CA GLY A 168 -26.11 -26.60 -2.88
C GLY A 168 -27.53 -26.17 -2.52
N GLY A 169 -28.40 -25.88 -3.50
CA GLY A 169 -29.76 -25.36 -3.25
C GLY A 169 -30.66 -26.33 -2.48
N GLU A 170 -30.80 -27.58 -2.94
CA GLU A 170 -31.66 -28.58 -2.28
C GLU A 170 -31.15 -28.96 -0.88
N ALA A 171 -29.82 -29.14 -0.74
CA ALA A 171 -29.19 -29.44 0.53
C ALA A 171 -29.41 -28.30 1.54
N ALA A 172 -29.22 -27.04 1.13
CA ALA A 172 -29.49 -25.88 1.98
C ALA A 172 -30.97 -25.78 2.38
N GLN A 173 -31.90 -26.10 1.46
CA GLN A 173 -33.33 -26.11 1.77
C GLN A 173 -33.70 -27.18 2.80
N GLN A 174 -33.04 -28.34 2.77
CA GLN A 174 -33.26 -29.40 3.75
C GLN A 174 -32.64 -29.06 5.11
N ASP A 175 -31.44 -28.48 5.13
CA ASP A 175 -30.71 -28.08 6.35
C ASP A 175 -31.40 -26.94 7.11
N TRP A 176 -32.11 -26.06 6.41
CA TRP A 176 -32.83 -24.94 7.02
C TRP A 176 -34.18 -25.30 7.67
N LYS A 177 -34.69 -26.53 7.47
CA LYS A 177 -35.95 -26.99 8.07
C LYS A 177 -35.74 -27.53 9.49
#